data_AF-A0A7S7QMD2-F1
#
_entry.id   AF-A0A7S7QMD2-F1
#
_cell.length_a   1.000
_cell.length_b   1.000
_cell.length_c   1.000
_cell.angle_alpha   90.00
_cell.angle_beta   90.00
_cell.angle_gamma   90.00
#
_symmetry.space_group_name_H-M   'P 1'
#
loop_
_entity.id
_entity.type
_entity.pdbx_description
1 polymer ?
#
loop_
_entity_poly.entity_id
_entity_poly.type
_entity_poly.pdbx_seq_one_letter_code
_entity_poly.pdbx_strand_id
1 'polypeptide(L)' 'MKNMWGNSTMSGADWRSESAYNEVQKAETADMAWEWLRRDREYHKDFKSLLSSEHSSVTDHFRRKWGLTFCSRSPKNIR' A
#
# COMPACT_ATOMS: atom_id res chain seq x y z
N MET A 1 12.14 46.09 21.68
CA MET A 1 11.06 45.23 21.16
C MET A 1 11.66 43.86 20.86
N LYS A 2 11.30 42.82 21.63
CA LYS A 2 11.75 41.43 21.39
C LYS A 2 10.76 40.75 20.44
N ASN A 3 11.24 40.30 19.30
CA ASN A 3 10.51 39.53 18.30
C ASN A 3 10.16 38.13 18.84
N MET A 4 8.87 37.95 19.18
CA MET A 4 8.23 36.70 19.59
C MET A 4 7.82 35.87 18.36
N TRP A 5 8.78 35.37 17.59
CA TRP A 5 8.53 34.26 16.68
C TRP A 5 9.35 33.12 17.25
N GLY A 6 8.72 32.37 18.15
CA GLY A 6 9.26 31.15 18.70
C GLY A 6 9.75 30.30 17.56
N ASN A 7 11.02 29.92 17.65
CA ASN A 7 11.71 29.03 16.75
C ASN A 7 11.03 27.65 16.88
N SER A 8 9.84 27.49 16.30
CA SER A 8 9.28 26.18 15.98
C SER A 8 10.18 25.61 14.92
N THR A 9 11.29 25.05 15.38
CA THR A 9 12.05 24.06 14.65
C THR A 9 11.02 23.02 14.23
N MET A 10 10.59 23.10 12.97
CA MET A 10 10.06 21.92 12.29
C MET A 10 11.20 20.92 12.39
N SER A 11 11.14 20.07 13.42
CA SER A 11 11.96 18.87 13.52
C SER A 11 11.57 18.03 12.32
N GLY A 12 12.20 18.32 11.17
CA GLY A 12 12.09 17.48 9.99
C GLY A 12 12.45 16.09 10.44
N ALA A 13 11.54 15.14 10.21
CA ALA A 13 11.82 13.75 10.48
C ALA A 13 13.19 13.42 9.88
N ASP A 14 14.07 12.82 10.68
CA ASP A 14 15.33 12.30 10.17
C ASP A 14 15.01 11.12 9.26
N TRP A 15 14.73 11.45 7.99
CA TRP A 15 14.29 10.52 6.95
C TRP A 15 15.36 9.48 6.60
N ARG A 16 16.57 9.58 7.16
CA ARG A 16 17.60 8.55 7.07
C ARG A 16 17.66 7.63 8.29
N SER A 17 16.98 7.97 9.39
CA SER A 17 16.88 7.09 10.55
C SER A 17 15.86 5.99 10.30
N GLU A 18 16.28 4.73 10.46
CA GLU A 18 15.37 3.58 10.38
C GLU A 18 14.24 3.67 11.42
N SER A 19 14.51 4.26 12.58
CA SER A 19 13.51 4.45 13.63
C SER A 19 12.37 5.39 13.21
N ALA A 20 12.59 6.27 12.23
CA ALA A 20 11.56 7.18 11.70
C ALA A 20 10.48 6.44 10.91
N TYR A 21 10.73 5.20 10.50
CA TYR A 21 9.82 4.36 9.71
C TYR A 21 9.26 3.15 10.48
N ASN A 22 9.56 3.02 11.79
CA ASN A 22 9.08 1.90 12.60
C ASN A 22 7.54 1.82 12.65
N GLU A 23 6.85 2.97 12.69
CA GLU A 23 5.38 3.05 12.69
C GLU A 23 4.76 2.97 11.28
N VAL A 24 5.55 3.29 10.24
CA VAL A 24 5.18 3.26 8.82
C VAL A 24 5.06 1.82 8.30
N GLN A 25 5.70 0.85 8.97
CA GLN A 25 6.06 -0.44 8.38
C GLN A 25 4.91 -1.32 7.87
N LYS A 26 3.66 -1.18 8.36
CA LYS A 26 2.59 -2.13 8.00
C LYS A 26 1.33 -1.54 7.39
N ALA A 27 0.78 -0.46 7.92
CA ALA A 27 -0.41 0.17 7.34
C ALA A 27 -0.03 0.93 6.06
N GLU A 28 0.99 1.80 6.14
CA GLU A 28 1.39 2.63 5.01
C GLU A 28 1.98 1.83 3.86
N THR A 29 2.73 0.76 4.12
CA THR A 29 3.34 -0.04 3.04
C THR A 29 2.30 -0.67 2.12
N ALA A 30 1.22 -1.22 2.68
CA ALA A 30 0.14 -1.82 1.89
C ALA A 30 -0.67 -0.75 1.14
N ASP A 31 -0.98 0.36 1.81
CA ASP A 31 -1.71 1.47 1.21
C ASP A 31 -0.91 2.13 0.08
N MET A 32 0.39 2.32 0.26
CA MET A 32 1.28 2.84 -0.78
C MET A 32 1.37 1.88 -1.94
N ALA A 33 1.63 0.58 -1.70
CA ALA A 33 1.66 -0.43 -2.76
C ALA A 33 0.35 -0.43 -3.57
N TRP A 34 -0.79 -0.27 -2.89
CA TRP A 34 -2.09 -0.15 -3.54
C TRP A 34 -2.25 1.13 -4.36
N GLU A 35 -1.76 2.27 -3.87
CA GLU A 35 -1.78 3.54 -4.62
C GLU A 35 -0.90 3.50 -5.88
N TRP A 36 0.26 2.86 -5.82
CA TRP A 36 1.09 2.61 -7.01
C TRP A 36 0.35 1.73 -8.01
N LEU A 37 -0.23 0.62 -7.56
CA LEU A 37 -0.96 -0.31 -8.42
C LEU A 37 -2.18 0.33 -9.08
N ARG A 38 -2.98 1.12 -8.35
CA ARG A 38 -4.19 1.76 -8.91
C ARG A 38 -3.88 2.77 -10.01
N ARG A 39 -2.70 3.40 -9.96
CA ARG A 39 -2.25 4.43 -10.91
C ARG A 39 -1.61 3.83 -12.15
N ASP A 40 -1.27 2.55 -12.13
CA ASP A 40 -0.74 1.83 -13.28
C ASP A 40 -1.82 1.71 -14.38
N ARG A 41 -1.47 2.14 -15.60
CA ARG A 41 -2.39 2.14 -16.74
C ARG A 41 -2.69 0.74 -17.27
N GLU A 42 -1.71 -0.16 -17.22
CA GLU A 42 -1.86 -1.56 -17.61
C GLU A 42 -2.75 -2.28 -16.60
N TYR A 43 -2.58 -2.01 -15.30
CA TYR A 43 -3.50 -2.52 -14.26
C TYR A 43 -4.93 -2.08 -14.52
N HIS A 44 -5.13 -0.81 -14.84
CA HIS A 44 -6.48 -0.28 -15.11
C HIS A 44 -7.12 -0.93 -16.34
N LYS A 45 -6.34 -1.20 -17.39
CA LYS A 45 -6.82 -1.89 -18.61
C LYS A 45 -7.20 -3.33 -18.31
N ASP A 46 -6.33 -4.07 -17.62
CA ASP A 46 -6.59 -5.46 -17.25
C ASP A 46 -7.78 -5.58 -16.31
N PHE A 47 -7.90 -4.67 -15.35
CA PHE A 47 -9.01 -4.64 -14.41
C PHE A 47 -10.34 -4.35 -15.12
N LYS A 48 -10.38 -3.41 -16.06
CA LYS A 48 -11.58 -3.19 -16.90
C LYS A 48 -11.94 -4.42 -17.71
N SER A 49 -10.95 -5.07 -18.32
CA SER A 49 -11.16 -6.31 -19.09
C SER A 49 -11.71 -7.44 -18.21
N LEU A 50 -11.27 -7.52 -16.96
CA LEU A 50 -11.75 -8.47 -15.97
C LEU A 50 -13.21 -8.19 -15.56
N LEU A 51 -13.58 -6.91 -15.39
CA LEU A 51 -14.96 -6.51 -15.08
C LEU A 51 -15.92 -6.71 -16.25
N SER A 52 -15.45 -6.60 -17.49
CA SER A 52 -16.27 -6.82 -18.68
C SER A 52 -16.52 -8.30 -19.01
N SER A 53 -15.85 -9.23 -18.33
CA SER A 53 -16.05 -10.66 -18.51
C SER A 53 -17.32 -11.12 -17.78
N GLU A 54 -18.22 -11.85 -18.46
CA GLU A 54 -19.44 -12.44 -17.89
C GLU A 54 -19.15 -13.38 -16.69
N HIS A 55 -17.92 -13.88 -16.59
CA HIS A 55 -17.41 -14.63 -15.46
C HIS A 55 -16.35 -13.80 -14.73
N SER A 56 -16.78 -12.73 -14.05
CA SER A 56 -15.92 -11.78 -13.34
C SER A 56 -15.29 -12.36 -12.06
N SER A 57 -14.80 -13.59 -12.11
CA SER A 57 -13.94 -14.13 -11.07
C SER A 57 -12.50 -13.67 -11.32
N VAL A 58 -11.82 -13.24 -10.25
CA VAL A 58 -10.43 -12.83 -10.37
C VAL A 58 -9.59 -14.06 -10.71
N THR A 59 -9.05 -14.10 -11.93
CA THR A 59 -8.26 -15.23 -12.40
C THR A 59 -6.94 -15.34 -11.63
N ASP A 60 -6.42 -16.56 -11.49
CA ASP A 60 -5.10 -16.79 -10.90
C ASP A 60 -4.00 -16.08 -11.68
N HIS A 61 -4.15 -15.95 -13.00
CA HIS A 61 -3.23 -15.18 -13.83
C HIS A 61 -3.21 -13.70 -13.43
N PHE A 62 -4.38 -13.08 -13.27
CA PHE A 62 -4.49 -11.68 -12.83
C PHE A 62 -3.85 -11.48 -11.46
N ARG A 63 -4.11 -12.39 -10.50
CA ARG A 63 -3.53 -12.32 -9.15
C ARG A 63 -2.01 -12.41 -9.18
N ARG A 64 -1.45 -13.34 -9.95
CA ARG A 64 0.01 -13.54 -10.06
C ARG A 64 0.68 -12.37 -10.78
N LYS A 65 0.08 -11.84 -11.85
CA LYS A 65 0.61 -10.69 -12.59
C LYS A 65 0.76 -9.45 -11.68
N TRP A 66 -0.23 -9.20 -10.81
CA TRP A 66 -0.29 -7.99 -9.99
C TRP A 66 0.11 -8.19 -8.53
N GLY A 67 0.57 -9.40 -8.14
CA GLY A 67 0.97 -9.69 -6.77
C GLY A 67 -0.16 -9.66 -5.73
N LEU A 68 -1.42 -9.80 -6.16
CA LEU A 68 -2.62 -9.72 -5.31
C LEU A 68 -2.94 -11.04 -4.59
N THR A 69 -1.91 -11.75 -4.13
CA THR A 69 -2.08 -12.97 -3.34
C THR A 69 -2.26 -12.60 -1.88
N PHE A 70 -3.51 -12.57 -1.41
CA PHE A 70 -3.75 -12.63 0.02
C PHE A 70 -3.34 -14.03 0.48
N CYS A 71 -2.38 -14.14 1.40
CA CYS A 71 -2.21 -15.38 2.16
C CYS A 71 -3.55 -15.65 2.83
N SER A 72 -4.29 -16.65 2.34
CA SER A 72 -5.42 -17.20 3.08
C SER A 72 -4.91 -17.49 4.47
N ARG A 73 -5.52 -16.89 5.50
CA ARG A 73 -5.12 -17.16 6.88
C ARG A 73 -5.15 -18.68 7.03
N SER A 74 -3.99 -19.28 7.31
CA SER A 74 -3.93 -20.70 7.65
C SER A 74 -4.97 -20.93 8.75
N PRO A 75 -5.79 -21.99 8.68
CA PRO A 75 -6.71 -22.30 9.75
C PRO A 75 -5.90 -22.35 11.04
N LYS A 76 -6.16 -21.43 11.97
CA LYS A 76 -5.60 -21.55 13.31
C LYS A 76 -6.15 -22.86 13.84
N ASN A 77 -5.27 -23.86 13.92
CA ASN A 77 -5.54 -25.12 14.59
C ASN A 77 -5.94 -24.75 16.03
N ILE A 78 -7.24 -24.76 16.32
CA ILE A 78 -7.76 -24.69 17.69
C ILE A 78 -7.45 -26.07 18.27
N ARG A 79 -6.41 -26.12 19.09
CA ARG A 79 -6.13 -27.25 19.97
C ARG A 79 -7.14 -27.26 21.11
#